data_AF-A0A941I4U4-F1
#
_entry.id   AF-A0A941I4U4-F1
#
_cell.length_a   1.000
_cell.length_b   1.000
_cell.length_c   1.000
_cell.angle_alpha   90.00
_cell.angle_beta   90.00
_cell.angle_gamma   90.00
#
_symmetry.space_group_name_H-M   'P 1'
#
loop_
_entity.id
_entity.type
_entity.pdbx_description
1 polymer ?
#
loop_
_entity_poly.entity_id
_entity_poly.type
_entity_poly.pdbx_seq_one_letter_code
_entity_poly.pdbx_strand_id
1 'polypeptide(L)'
;MKIFLIVLFAVFFNAPAHATCTVDRQFQEIIVSSKGKEIKKWKLGAGLQSFSVDNRVLSVLVEPASSEINKKFAVKNKVHSLLAIKLYDESQSPRTLLSNNYGPPNSGHGYGKNGPANGIRQLGNTQIDVDLRNPSCG
;
A
#
# COMPACT_ATOMS: atom_id res chain seq x y z
N MET A 1 33.27 -47.58 45.68
CA MET A 1 31.83 -47.28 45.54
C MET A 1 31.54 -46.02 46.35
N LYS A 2 30.97 -44.93 45.86
CA LYS A 2 30.24 -44.60 44.62
C LYS A 2 30.54 -43.12 44.28
N ILE A 3 30.69 -42.85 43.00
CA ILE A 3 30.82 -41.54 42.35
C ILE A 3 29.45 -40.85 42.40
N PHE A 4 29.39 -39.56 42.73
CA PHE A 4 28.24 -38.72 42.43
C PHE A 4 28.71 -37.43 41.75
N LEU A 5 28.72 -37.47 40.42
CA LEU A 5 28.92 -36.34 39.54
C LEU A 5 27.54 -35.71 39.28
N ILE A 6 27.26 -34.54 39.85
CA ILE A 6 26.04 -33.77 39.57
C ILE A 6 26.34 -32.87 38.39
N VAL A 7 25.88 -33.26 37.19
CA VAL A 7 25.96 -32.45 35.97
C VAL A 7 24.75 -31.53 35.94
N LEU A 8 24.98 -30.23 36.16
CA LEU A 8 23.96 -29.19 36.06
C LEU A 8 23.73 -28.85 34.58
N PHE A 9 22.68 -29.39 33.97
CA PHE A 9 22.24 -28.98 32.63
C PHE A 9 21.49 -27.65 32.74
N ALA A 10 22.16 -26.55 32.36
CA ALA A 10 21.52 -25.27 32.14
C ALA A 10 20.76 -25.31 30.79
N VAL A 11 19.45 -25.52 30.85
CA VAL A 11 18.58 -25.41 29.68
C VAL A 11 18.37 -23.92 29.40
N PHE A 12 19.12 -23.39 28.42
CA PHE A 12 18.84 -22.08 27.85
C PHE A 12 17.54 -22.16 27.05
N PHE A 13 16.42 -21.75 27.67
CA PHE A 13 15.19 -21.47 26.96
C PHE A 13 15.41 -20.22 26.09
N ASN A 14 15.77 -20.43 24.81
CA ASN A 14 15.59 -19.42 23.78
C ASN A 14 14.07 -19.21 23.61
N ALA A 15 13.53 -18.21 24.30
CA ALA A 15 12.19 -17.74 24.01
C ALA A 15 12.17 -17.21 22.56
N PRO A 16 11.29 -17.71 21.67
CA PRO A 16 11.10 -17.07 20.38
C PRO A 16 10.57 -15.67 20.66
N ALA A 17 11.34 -14.65 20.29
CA ALA A 17 10.85 -13.28 20.22
C ALA A 17 9.75 -13.26 19.15
N HIS A 18 8.50 -13.42 19.57
CA HIS A 18 7.36 -13.15 18.74
C HIS A 18 7.33 -11.64 18.49
N ALA A 19 7.99 -11.20 17.43
CA ALA A 19 7.80 -9.87 16.87
C ALA A 19 6.34 -9.80 16.40
N THR A 20 5.45 -9.39 17.29
CA THR A 20 4.06 -9.11 16.94
C THR A 20 4.07 -7.83 16.12
N CYS A 21 4.00 -7.99 14.80
CA CYS A 21 3.66 -6.92 13.88
C CYS A 21 2.32 -6.30 14.28
N THR A 22 2.33 -5.25 15.08
CA THR A 22 1.20 -4.33 15.08
C THR A 22 1.17 -3.66 13.72
N VAL A 23 0.27 -4.15 12.86
CA VAL A 23 -0.07 -3.54 11.57
C VAL A 23 -0.76 -2.20 11.88
N ASP A 24 0.02 -1.21 12.26
CA ASP A 24 -0.47 0.13 12.43
C ASP A 24 -0.52 0.80 11.05
N ARG A 25 -1.74 1.15 10.64
CA ARG A 25 -2.03 1.78 9.34
C ARG A 25 -1.32 3.12 9.18
N GLN A 26 -0.85 3.74 10.26
CA GLN A 26 -0.05 4.97 10.22
C GLN A 26 1.29 4.78 9.51
N PHE A 27 1.79 3.54 9.39
CA PHE A 27 3.05 3.25 8.73
C PHE A 27 2.90 2.74 7.31
N GLN A 28 1.67 2.66 6.79
CA GLN A 28 1.39 2.26 5.42
C GLN A 28 2.16 3.16 4.44
N GLU A 29 3.04 2.56 3.66
CA GLU A 29 3.78 3.22 2.59
C GLU A 29 2.99 3.13 1.28
N ILE A 30 3.03 4.21 0.52
CA ILE A 30 2.49 4.33 -0.83
C ILE A 30 3.68 4.58 -1.75
N ILE A 31 3.82 3.74 -2.76
CA ILE A 31 4.89 3.80 -3.75
C ILE A 31 4.25 3.96 -5.12
N VAL A 32 4.65 4.99 -5.84
CA VAL A 32 4.28 5.21 -7.23
C VAL A 32 5.46 4.84 -8.10
N SER A 33 5.23 4.00 -9.09
CA SER A 33 6.23 3.62 -10.08
C SER A 33 5.69 3.72 -11.50
N SER A 34 6.60 3.82 -12.46
CA SER A 34 6.30 3.74 -13.89
C SER A 34 7.40 2.96 -14.58
N LYS A 35 7.02 2.03 -15.46
CA LYS A 35 7.97 1.17 -16.21
C LYS A 35 8.96 0.47 -15.26
N GLY A 36 8.48 0.04 -14.08
CA GLY A 36 9.27 -0.62 -13.04
C GLY A 36 10.18 0.29 -12.21
N LYS A 37 10.21 1.60 -12.45
CA LYS A 37 11.03 2.54 -11.68
C LYS A 37 10.18 3.33 -10.69
N GLU A 38 10.61 3.39 -9.43
CA GLU A 38 10.00 4.25 -8.42
C GLU A 38 10.12 5.72 -8.83
N ILE A 39 8.99 6.42 -8.81
CA ILE A 39 8.88 7.87 -9.04
C ILE A 39 8.81 8.59 -7.70
N LYS A 40 7.99 8.08 -6.77
CA LYS A 40 7.72 8.74 -5.51
C LYS A 40 7.26 7.74 -4.46
N LYS A 41 7.62 8.01 -3.20
CA LYS A 41 7.23 7.23 -2.02
C LYS A 41 6.82 8.15 -0.88
N TRP A 42 5.74 7.80 -0.17
CA TRP A 42 5.28 8.54 1.00
C TRP A 42 4.45 7.66 1.95
N LYS A 43 4.08 8.20 3.11
CA LYS A 43 3.23 7.51 4.10
C LYS A 43 1.77 7.91 3.97
N LEU A 44 0.86 7.01 4.33
CA LEU A 44 -0.58 7.28 4.37
C LEU A 44 -0.86 8.52 5.25
N GLY A 45 -1.77 9.38 4.80
CA GLY A 45 -2.10 10.63 5.50
C GLY A 45 -1.28 11.85 5.05
N ALA A 46 -0.28 11.71 4.19
CA ALA A 46 0.44 12.85 3.59
C ALA A 46 -0.40 13.70 2.61
N GLY A 47 -1.69 13.40 2.45
CA GLY A 47 -2.58 14.09 1.53
C GLY A 47 -2.30 13.78 0.06
N LEU A 48 -2.69 14.70 -0.81
CA LEU A 48 -2.52 14.59 -2.26
C LEU A 48 -1.05 14.74 -2.63
N GLN A 49 -0.54 13.81 -3.43
CA GLN A 49 0.86 13.80 -3.85
C GLN A 49 0.98 13.90 -5.36
N SER A 50 1.55 15.00 -5.84
CA SER A 50 1.82 15.21 -7.26
C SER A 50 3.20 14.67 -7.68
N PHE A 51 3.29 14.24 -8.94
CA PHE A 51 4.50 13.77 -9.58
C PHE A 51 4.40 13.94 -11.10
N SER A 52 5.55 13.92 -11.77
CA SER A 52 5.62 14.02 -13.23
C SER A 52 6.05 12.70 -13.86
N VAL A 53 5.39 12.31 -14.95
CA VAL A 53 5.70 11.10 -15.73
C VAL A 53 5.35 11.32 -17.20
N ASP A 54 6.20 10.89 -18.12
CA ASP A 54 5.96 10.97 -19.57
C ASP A 54 5.37 12.34 -20.02
N ASN A 55 5.96 13.44 -19.56
CA ASN A 55 5.54 14.85 -19.79
C ASN A 55 4.16 15.25 -19.25
N ARG A 56 3.61 14.48 -18.30
CA ARG A 56 2.35 14.78 -17.63
C ARG A 56 2.58 15.01 -16.16
N VAL A 57 1.77 15.90 -15.58
CA VAL A 57 1.71 16.09 -14.13
C VAL A 57 0.45 15.38 -13.65
N LEU A 58 0.65 14.40 -12.78
CA LEU A 58 -0.41 13.61 -12.18
C LEU A 58 -0.37 13.81 -10.67
N SER A 59 -1.47 13.49 -10.00
CA SER A 59 -1.48 13.39 -8.55
C SER A 59 -2.30 12.21 -8.06
N VAL A 60 -1.86 11.65 -6.94
CA VAL A 60 -2.51 10.52 -6.29
C VAL A 60 -2.90 10.92 -4.87
N LEU A 61 -4.16 10.66 -4.52
CA LEU A 61 -4.65 10.74 -3.15
C LEU A 61 -4.98 9.33 -2.68
N VAL A 62 -4.38 8.94 -1.56
CA VAL A 62 -4.72 7.70 -0.86
C VAL A 62 -5.29 8.05 0.50
N GLU A 63 -6.50 7.60 0.77
CA GLU A 63 -7.23 7.89 2.01
C GLU A 63 -8.07 6.69 2.45
N PRO A 64 -8.48 6.62 3.73
CA PRO A 64 -9.45 5.63 4.18
C PRO A 64 -10.72 5.68 3.32
N ALA A 65 -11.18 4.53 2.85
CA ALA A 65 -12.46 4.45 2.15
C ALA A 65 -13.61 4.87 3.08
N SER A 66 -14.71 5.38 2.49
CA SER A 66 -15.89 5.76 3.28
C SER A 66 -16.49 4.56 4.03
N SER A 67 -17.20 4.82 5.12
CA SER A 67 -17.89 3.77 5.89
C SER A 67 -18.85 2.95 5.01
N GLU A 68 -19.51 3.59 4.05
CA GLU A 68 -20.41 2.92 3.10
C GLU A 68 -19.65 1.95 2.18
N ILE A 69 -18.54 2.37 1.58
CA ILE A 69 -17.70 1.51 0.76
C ILE A 69 -17.14 0.35 1.58
N ASN A 70 -16.66 0.64 2.79
CA ASN A 70 -16.23 -0.41 3.71
C ASN A 70 -17.37 -1.40 3.98
N LYS A 71 -18.57 -0.98 4.35
CA LYS A 71 -19.71 -1.91 4.58
C LYS A 71 -20.03 -2.76 3.34
N LYS A 72 -20.02 -2.15 2.15
CA LYS A 72 -20.37 -2.83 0.90
C LYS A 72 -19.34 -3.90 0.50
N PHE A 73 -18.05 -3.66 0.73
CA PHE A 73 -16.97 -4.50 0.20
C PHE A 73 -16.17 -5.27 1.27
N ALA A 74 -16.09 -4.76 2.51
CA ALA A 74 -15.40 -5.42 3.63
C ALA A 74 -16.09 -6.72 4.05
N VAL A 75 -17.42 -6.72 4.14
CA VAL A 75 -18.20 -7.88 4.58
C VAL A 75 -18.04 -9.05 3.61
N LYS A 76 -18.01 -8.76 2.30
CA LYS A 76 -17.86 -9.78 1.25
C LYS A 76 -16.45 -10.39 1.20
N ASN A 77 -15.42 -9.61 1.53
CA ASN A 77 -14.02 -10.01 1.33
C ASN A 77 -13.23 -10.26 2.63
N LYS A 78 -13.88 -10.19 3.82
CA LYS A 78 -13.21 -10.27 5.14
C LYS A 78 -12.07 -9.25 5.33
N VAL A 79 -12.09 -8.14 4.58
CA VAL A 79 -11.08 -7.08 4.66
C VAL A 79 -11.63 -5.97 5.55
N HIS A 80 -11.04 -5.76 6.73
CA HIS A 80 -11.59 -4.82 7.72
C HIS A 80 -11.43 -3.33 7.38
N SER A 81 -10.67 -2.97 6.36
CA SER A 81 -10.60 -1.59 5.87
C SER A 81 -10.04 -1.54 4.46
N LEU A 82 -10.71 -0.77 3.61
CA LEU A 82 -10.22 -0.42 2.29
C LEU A 82 -9.62 0.97 2.30
N LEU A 83 -8.70 1.19 1.37
CA LEU A 83 -8.15 2.48 1.03
C LEU A 83 -8.70 2.88 -0.34
N ALA A 84 -9.17 4.13 -0.44
CA ALA A 84 -9.51 4.75 -1.71
C ALA A 84 -8.24 5.30 -2.34
N ILE A 85 -8.05 5.03 -3.64
CA ILE A 85 -6.90 5.46 -4.42
C ILE A 85 -7.45 6.26 -5.60
N LYS A 86 -7.27 7.57 -5.53
CA LYS A 86 -7.75 8.51 -6.54
C LYS A 86 -6.57 9.04 -7.35
N LEU A 87 -6.66 8.90 -8.66
CA LEU A 87 -5.68 9.43 -9.61
C LEU A 87 -6.27 10.64 -10.33
N TYR A 88 -5.52 11.74 -10.38
CA TYR A 88 -5.91 12.97 -11.03
C TYR A 88 -4.93 13.38 -12.12
N ASP A 89 -5.45 14.07 -13.12
CA ASP A 89 -4.70 14.83 -14.12
C ASP A 89 -4.67 16.30 -13.72
N GLU A 90 -3.48 16.87 -13.59
CA GLU A 90 -3.27 18.27 -13.19
C GLU A 90 -3.12 19.22 -14.41
N SER A 91 -3.35 18.74 -15.64
CA SER A 91 -3.28 19.57 -16.85
C SER A 91 -4.36 20.65 -16.95
N GLN A 92 -5.43 20.56 -16.15
CA GLN A 92 -6.54 21.50 -16.13
C GLN A 92 -6.81 22.00 -14.70
N SER A 93 -7.39 23.20 -14.59
CA SER A 93 -7.91 23.74 -13.33
C SER A 93 -9.43 23.93 -13.45
N PRO A 94 -10.24 23.24 -12.62
CA PRO A 94 -9.84 22.30 -11.57
C PRO A 94 -9.26 20.99 -12.13
N ARG A 95 -8.46 20.29 -11.32
CA ARG A 95 -7.88 18.98 -11.68
C ARG A 95 -8.96 17.95 -12.02
N THR A 96 -8.66 17.09 -12.99
CA THR A 96 -9.62 16.07 -13.45
C THR A 96 -9.39 14.74 -12.76
N LEU A 97 -10.41 14.16 -12.14
CA LEU A 97 -10.34 12.81 -11.60
C LEU A 97 -10.32 11.79 -12.76
N LEU A 98 -9.22 11.04 -12.87
CA LEU A 98 -9.06 9.99 -13.89
C LEU A 98 -9.58 8.63 -13.42
N SER A 99 -9.39 8.30 -12.15
CA SER A 99 -9.85 7.03 -11.59
C SER A 99 -10.01 7.10 -10.07
N ASN A 100 -10.95 6.33 -9.55
CA ASN A 100 -11.20 6.12 -8.13
C ASN A 100 -11.38 4.63 -7.86
N ASN A 101 -10.35 4.00 -7.30
CA ASN A 101 -10.31 2.58 -7.00
C ASN A 101 -10.18 2.32 -5.51
N TYR A 102 -10.40 1.06 -5.12
CA TYR A 102 -10.34 0.63 -3.74
C TYR A 102 -9.49 -0.62 -3.59
N GLY A 103 -8.67 -0.69 -2.55
CA GLY A 103 -7.85 -1.85 -2.25
C GLY A 103 -7.60 -2.05 -0.76
N PRO A 104 -7.28 -3.28 -0.32
CA PRO A 104 -6.82 -3.53 1.03
C PRO A 104 -5.44 -2.88 1.28
N PRO A 105 -5.08 -2.64 2.56
CA PRO A 105 -3.68 -2.47 2.97
C PRO A 105 -2.87 -3.66 2.45
N ASN A 106 -1.76 -3.41 1.74
CA ASN A 106 -1.01 -4.42 0.95
C ASN A 106 -1.66 -4.82 -0.38
N SER A 107 -1.82 -3.86 -1.29
CA SER A 107 -2.25 -4.13 -2.66
C SER A 107 -1.53 -3.25 -3.67
N GLY A 108 -1.43 -3.73 -4.91
CA GLY A 108 -0.91 -2.97 -6.05
C GLY A 108 -2.00 -2.69 -7.07
N HIS A 109 -1.99 -1.50 -7.67
CA HIS A 109 -2.98 -1.03 -8.65
C HIS A 109 -2.26 -0.43 -9.86
N GLY A 110 -2.42 -1.08 -11.02
CA GLY A 110 -1.86 -0.61 -12.29
C GLY A 110 -2.86 0.23 -13.10
N TYR A 111 -2.46 1.45 -13.44
CA TYR A 111 -3.20 2.44 -14.21
C TYR A 111 -2.55 2.67 -15.58
N GLY A 112 -3.33 2.57 -16.63
CA GLY A 112 -2.89 2.77 -18.02
C GLY A 112 -3.91 2.17 -18.98
N LYS A 113 -3.69 2.31 -20.29
CA LYS A 113 -4.63 1.79 -21.31
C LYS A 113 -4.95 0.30 -21.17
N ASN A 114 -3.97 -0.49 -20.75
CA ASN A 114 -4.09 -1.94 -20.56
C ASN A 114 -4.03 -2.36 -19.07
N GLY A 115 -4.09 -1.41 -18.15
CA GLY A 115 -3.95 -1.69 -16.71
C GLY A 115 -5.20 -2.36 -16.12
N PRO A 116 -5.05 -3.20 -15.08
CA PRO A 116 -6.15 -3.90 -14.44
C PRO A 116 -7.14 -2.94 -13.75
N ALA A 117 -6.69 -1.73 -13.41
CA ALA A 117 -7.48 -0.71 -12.73
C ALA A 117 -8.03 0.32 -13.73
N ASN A 118 -9.23 0.05 -14.26
CA ASN A 118 -10.03 0.99 -15.07
C ASN A 118 -9.33 1.62 -16.29
N GLY A 119 -8.52 0.86 -17.05
CA GLY A 119 -8.16 1.16 -18.46
C GLY A 119 -8.18 2.62 -18.90
N ILE A 120 -7.44 3.50 -18.23
CA ILE A 120 -7.63 4.97 -18.32
C ILE A 120 -7.11 5.45 -19.67
N ARG A 121 -8.02 5.64 -20.63
CA ARG A 121 -7.69 6.05 -22.01
C ARG A 121 -6.93 7.38 -22.05
N GLN A 122 -7.24 8.29 -21.14
CA GLN A 122 -6.61 9.61 -21.03
C GLN A 122 -5.10 9.52 -20.78
N LEU A 123 -4.62 8.45 -20.15
CA LEU A 123 -3.18 8.22 -19.91
C LEU A 123 -2.41 7.82 -21.18
N GLY A 124 -3.10 7.40 -22.25
CA GLY A 124 -2.47 6.93 -23.47
C GLY A 124 -1.55 5.73 -23.21
N ASN A 125 -0.25 5.89 -23.53
CA ASN A 125 0.77 4.87 -23.28
C ASN A 125 1.43 4.99 -21.90
N THR A 126 1.04 5.99 -21.10
CA THR A 126 1.58 6.17 -19.75
C THR A 126 1.05 5.06 -18.86
N GLN A 127 1.96 4.34 -18.21
CA GLN A 127 1.64 3.34 -17.19
C GLN A 127 2.11 3.83 -15.83
N ILE A 128 1.24 3.76 -14.84
CA ILE A 128 1.51 4.08 -13.45
C ILE A 128 1.05 2.94 -12.57
N ASP A 129 1.92 2.49 -11.69
CA ASP A 129 1.60 1.46 -10.70
C ASP A 129 1.67 2.09 -9.30
N VAL A 130 0.61 1.91 -8.52
CA VAL A 130 0.49 2.38 -7.14
C VAL A 130 0.49 1.17 -6.22
N ASP A 131 1.56 1.01 -5.46
CA ASP A 131 1.71 -0.04 -4.46
C ASP A 131 1.46 0.51 -3.06
N LEU A 132 0.58 -0.17 -2.32
CA LEU A 132 0.37 0.03 -0.91
C LEU A 132 1.16 -1.08 -0.19
N ARG A 133 2.19 -0.73 0.59
CA ARG A 133 2.93 -1.68 1.44
C ARG A 133 2.92 -1.29 2.92
N ASN A 134 2.56 -2.23 3.78
CA ASN A 134 2.87 -2.11 5.20
C ASN A 134 4.40 -2.09 5.37
N PRO A 135 4.93 -1.42 6.41
CA PRO A 135 6.35 -1.53 6.71
C PRO A 135 6.67 -3.01 6.95
N SER A 136 7.81 -3.47 6.44
CA SER A 136 8.34 -4.77 6.81
C SER A 136 8.57 -4.78 8.32
N CYS A 137 7.91 -5.68 9.03
CA CYS A 137 8.36 -5.99 10.38
C CYS A 137 9.67 -6.75 10.25
N GLY A 138 10.74 -6.19 10.80
CA GLY A 138 11.99 -6.91 11.01
C GLY A 138 11.85 -7.96 12.10
#